data_AF-A0A945M641-F1
#
_entry.id   AF-A0A945M641-F1
#
_cell.length_a   1.000
_cell.length_b   1.000
_cell.length_c   1.000
_cell.angle_alpha   90.00
_cell.angle_beta   90.00
_cell.angle_gamma   90.00
#
_symmetry.space_group_name_H-M   'P 1'
#
loop_
_entity.id
_entity.type
_entity.pdbx_description
1 polymer ?
#
loop_
_entity_poly.entity_id
_entity_poly.type
_entity_poly.pdbx_seq_one_letter_code
_entity_poly.pdbx_strand_id
1 'polypeptide(L)'
;MAAAITLFIVLSLVVFIVQLGAAALRQTGLPNAMSRFQALSAFTGTGFTTSAAEAVVNNSSRRHIVSILMIVGNVGLVSILSTVVVSLTHAGREGDFWDQAGWHLVVLVLIWVLALNPRADRLIYNAIGALLRRTAFFEERGPHVLLQLPGGTGVYSVTAPEGAADTVGDRVPEGVQALGLRRQDGTYVDRPGGKETVSAFDELILYGPDRVLSKL
;
A
#
# COMPACT_ATOMS: atom_id res chain seq x y z
N MET A 1 21.40 -31.02 9.14
CA MET A 1 20.33 -30.42 9.99
C MET A 1 20.20 -28.91 9.82
N ALA A 2 21.30 -28.16 9.61
CA ALA A 2 21.26 -26.72 9.35
C ALA A 2 20.30 -26.32 8.20
N ALA A 3 20.29 -27.05 7.08
CA ALA A 3 19.38 -26.75 5.96
C ALA A 3 17.89 -26.84 6.32
N ALA A 4 17.50 -27.79 7.18
CA ALA A 4 16.11 -27.91 7.64
C ALA A 4 15.71 -26.73 8.55
N ILE A 5 16.64 -26.29 9.41
CA ILE A 5 16.43 -25.13 10.30
C ILE A 5 16.32 -23.84 9.49
N THR A 6 17.23 -23.62 8.53
CA THR A 6 17.20 -22.46 7.63
C THR A 6 15.90 -22.42 6.84
N LEU A 7 15.46 -23.56 6.29
CA LEU A 7 14.19 -23.66 5.58
C LEU A 7 13.00 -23.32 6.50
N PHE A 8 12.98 -23.83 7.73
CA PHE A 8 11.92 -23.55 8.70
C PHE A 8 11.83 -22.07 9.07
N ILE A 9 12.97 -21.41 9.30
CA ILE A 9 13.05 -19.97 9.62
C ILE A 9 12.52 -19.15 8.45
N VAL A 10 12.96 -19.50 7.25
CA VAL A 10 12.55 -18.83 6.02
C VAL A 10 11.04 -18.95 5.82
N LEU A 11 10.47 -20.15 5.96
CA LEU A 11 9.03 -20.36 5.84
C LEU A 11 8.26 -19.60 6.92
N SER A 12 8.79 -19.58 8.16
CA SER A 12 8.21 -18.80 9.26
C SER A 12 8.22 -17.30 8.97
N LEU A 13 9.30 -16.77 8.39
CA LEU A 13 9.42 -15.38 8.00
C LEU A 13 8.42 -15.01 6.89
N VAL A 14 8.23 -15.88 5.90
CA VAL A 14 7.23 -15.68 4.84
C VAL A 14 5.83 -15.55 5.44
N VAL A 15 5.43 -16.52 6.28
CA VAL A 15 4.12 -16.50 6.95
C VAL A 15 3.96 -15.25 7.81
N PHE A 16 5.03 -14.84 8.50
CA PHE A 16 5.05 -13.63 9.29
C PHE A 16 4.81 -12.36 8.47
N ILE A 17 5.52 -12.19 7.35
CA ILE A 17 5.37 -11.02 6.46
C ILE A 17 3.92 -10.95 5.92
N VAL A 18 3.37 -12.08 5.48
CA VAL A 18 1.98 -12.15 5.00
C VAL A 18 1.00 -11.76 6.10
N GLN A 19 1.20 -12.23 7.34
CA GLN A 19 0.34 -11.90 8.48
C GLN A 19 0.43 -10.42 8.87
N LEU A 20 1.62 -9.82 8.77
CA LEU A 20 1.83 -8.39 8.99
C LEU A 20 1.08 -7.56 7.95
N GLY A 21 1.17 -7.95 6.67
CA GLY A 21 0.42 -7.33 5.59
C GLY A 21 -1.10 -7.45 5.78
N ALA A 22 -1.57 -8.62 6.20
CA ALA A 22 -2.98 -8.84 6.49
C ALA A 22 -3.47 -8.03 7.70
N ALA A 23 -2.63 -7.84 8.73
CA ALA A 23 -2.93 -6.97 9.86
C ALA A 23 -3.04 -5.50 9.40
N ALA A 24 -2.07 -5.01 8.63
CA ALA A 24 -2.07 -3.65 8.09
C ALA A 24 -3.32 -3.41 7.21
N LEU A 25 -3.66 -4.34 6.32
CA LEU A 25 -4.86 -4.25 5.50
C LEU A 25 -6.15 -4.24 6.34
N ARG A 26 -6.27 -5.07 7.38
CA ARG A 26 -7.43 -5.03 8.31
C ARG A 26 -7.58 -3.67 8.98
N GLN A 27 -6.49 -3.04 9.39
CA GLN A 27 -6.54 -1.72 10.02
C GLN A 27 -7.05 -0.64 9.07
N THR A 28 -6.88 -0.80 7.75
CA THR A 28 -7.48 0.12 6.77
C THR A 28 -8.99 -0.07 6.59
N GLY A 29 -9.62 -1.01 7.30
CA GLY A 29 -11.06 -1.30 7.21
C GLY A 29 -11.43 -2.47 6.28
N LEU A 30 -10.47 -3.29 5.85
CA LEU A 30 -10.77 -4.49 5.05
C LEU A 30 -11.31 -5.64 5.93
N PRO A 31 -12.32 -6.39 5.46
CA PRO A 31 -12.80 -7.59 6.15
C PRO A 31 -11.66 -8.60 6.35
N ASN A 32 -11.64 -9.28 7.51
CA ASN A 32 -10.53 -10.16 7.89
C ASN A 32 -10.20 -11.24 6.84
N ALA A 33 -11.22 -11.94 6.33
CA ALA A 33 -11.05 -12.95 5.29
C ALA A 33 -10.41 -12.37 4.01
N MET A 34 -10.82 -11.17 3.63
CA MET A 34 -10.34 -10.46 2.46
C MET A 34 -8.90 -9.97 2.65
N SER A 35 -8.56 -9.41 3.81
CA SER A 35 -7.19 -8.97 4.10
C SER A 35 -6.17 -10.10 4.09
N ARG A 36 -6.52 -11.28 4.63
CA ARG A 36 -5.61 -12.44 4.64
C ARG A 36 -5.39 -12.98 3.23
N PHE A 37 -6.47 -13.14 2.46
CA PHE A 37 -6.37 -13.57 1.07
C PHE A 37 -5.58 -12.56 0.24
N GLN A 38 -5.86 -11.27 0.42
CA GLN A 38 -5.20 -10.22 -0.36
C GLN A 38 -3.72 -10.09 -0.04
N ALA A 39 -3.33 -10.16 1.25
CA ALA A 39 -1.92 -10.14 1.62
C ALA A 39 -1.17 -11.36 1.08
N LEU A 40 -1.80 -12.54 1.11
CA LEU A 40 -1.22 -13.75 0.55
C LEU A 40 -1.01 -13.62 -0.96
N SER A 41 -2.05 -13.25 -1.72
CA SER A 41 -1.94 -13.16 -3.18
C SER A 41 -1.04 -12.02 -3.64
N ALA A 42 -0.93 -10.94 -2.86
CA ALA A 42 0.07 -9.89 -3.08
C ALA A 42 1.50 -10.45 -2.93
N PHE A 43 1.76 -11.16 -1.83
CA PHE A 43 3.07 -11.73 -1.56
C PHE A 43 3.48 -12.80 -2.58
N THR A 44 2.54 -13.65 -3.01
CA THR A 44 2.83 -14.70 -3.99
C THR A 44 2.78 -14.23 -5.44
N GLY A 45 2.36 -12.99 -5.70
CA GLY A 45 2.21 -12.44 -7.04
C GLY A 45 1.09 -13.09 -7.86
N THR A 46 0.15 -13.81 -7.23
CA THR A 46 -0.92 -14.54 -7.95
C THR A 46 -2.06 -13.64 -8.41
N GLY A 47 -2.11 -12.38 -7.95
CA GLY A 47 -3.14 -11.41 -8.33
C GLY A 47 -4.49 -11.60 -7.64
N PHE A 48 -5.49 -10.82 -8.07
CA PHE A 48 -6.84 -10.78 -7.49
C PHE A 48 -7.91 -10.73 -8.58
N THR A 49 -9.17 -10.96 -8.20
CA THR A 49 -10.31 -10.58 -9.04
C THR A 49 -10.44 -9.06 -9.13
N THR A 50 -11.08 -8.55 -10.18
CA THR A 50 -11.25 -7.10 -10.41
C THR A 50 -11.90 -6.39 -9.23
N SER A 51 -12.97 -6.96 -8.67
CA SER A 51 -13.67 -6.40 -7.50
C SER A 51 -12.81 -6.36 -6.24
N ALA A 52 -11.94 -7.35 -6.05
CA ALA A 52 -10.99 -7.36 -4.93
C ALA A 52 -9.88 -6.33 -5.14
N ALA A 53 -9.42 -6.14 -6.37
CA ALA A 53 -8.44 -5.12 -6.72
C ALA A 53 -8.99 -3.71 -6.49
N GLU A 54 -10.22 -3.42 -6.89
CA GLU A 54 -10.90 -2.12 -6.65
C GLU A 54 -10.88 -1.72 -5.17
N ALA A 55 -11.17 -2.66 -4.28
CA ALA A 55 -11.16 -2.41 -2.85
C ALA A 55 -9.76 -2.12 -2.26
N VAL A 56 -8.69 -2.47 -2.98
CA VAL A 56 -7.30 -2.16 -2.62
C VAL A 56 -6.85 -0.86 -3.27
N VAL A 57 -7.05 -0.71 -4.59
CA VAL A 57 -6.47 0.41 -5.37
C VAL A 57 -7.15 1.75 -5.11
N ASN A 58 -8.43 1.74 -4.70
CA ASN A 58 -9.19 2.95 -4.38
C ASN A 58 -8.76 3.61 -3.06
N ASN A 59 -7.86 2.99 -2.29
CA ASN A 59 -7.31 3.56 -1.07
C ASN A 59 -5.77 3.58 -1.16
N SER A 60 -5.19 4.77 -1.07
CA SER A 60 -3.74 4.98 -1.23
C SER A 60 -2.89 4.16 -0.25
N SER A 61 -3.34 4.02 1.00
CA SER A 61 -2.65 3.22 2.02
C SER A 61 -2.69 1.72 1.70
N ARG A 62 -3.85 1.19 1.29
CA ARG A 62 -3.98 -0.22 0.87
C ARG A 62 -3.13 -0.52 -0.35
N ARG A 63 -3.16 0.36 -1.36
CA ARG A 63 -2.35 0.26 -2.57
C ARG A 63 -0.88 0.13 -2.22
N HIS A 64 -0.38 0.98 -1.34
CA HIS A 64 1.03 0.94 -0.96
C HIS A 64 1.42 -0.33 -0.18
N ILE A 65 0.59 -0.76 0.78
CA ILE A 65 0.83 -2.02 1.51
C ILE A 65 0.96 -3.17 0.51
N VAL A 66 0.02 -3.28 -0.44
CA VAL A 66 0.02 -4.33 -1.46
C VAL A 66 1.24 -4.24 -2.37
N SER A 67 1.63 -3.03 -2.81
CA SER A 67 2.84 -2.84 -3.64
C SER A 67 4.11 -3.30 -2.91
N ILE A 68 4.26 -3.00 -1.62
CA ILE A 68 5.40 -3.50 -0.82
C ILE A 68 5.37 -5.03 -0.77
N LEU A 69 4.20 -5.64 -0.47
CA LEU A 69 4.11 -7.10 -0.40
C LEU A 69 4.47 -7.77 -1.73
N MET A 70 4.11 -7.18 -2.87
CA MET A 70 4.47 -7.70 -4.18
C MET A 70 5.98 -7.66 -4.44
N ILE A 71 6.65 -6.56 -4.08
CA ILE A 71 8.11 -6.41 -4.23
C ILE A 71 8.84 -7.39 -3.30
N VAL A 72 8.47 -7.38 -2.02
CA VAL A 72 9.07 -8.25 -0.99
C VAL A 72 8.81 -9.72 -1.30
N GLY A 73 7.64 -10.06 -1.82
CA GLY A 73 7.30 -11.39 -2.27
C GLY A 73 8.26 -11.92 -3.32
N ASN A 74 8.45 -11.17 -4.41
CA ASN A 74 9.34 -11.56 -5.50
C ASN A 74 10.82 -11.59 -5.08
N VAL A 75 11.31 -10.53 -4.44
CA VAL A 75 12.72 -10.47 -3.98
C VAL A 75 12.98 -11.51 -2.91
N GLY A 76 12.07 -11.63 -1.94
CA GLY A 76 12.15 -12.56 -0.83
C GLY A 76 12.18 -14.01 -1.30
N LEU A 77 11.28 -14.41 -2.21
CA LEU A 77 11.26 -15.79 -2.74
C LEU A 77 12.58 -16.16 -3.43
N VAL A 78 13.18 -15.24 -4.20
CA VAL A 78 14.47 -15.48 -4.87
C VAL A 78 15.61 -15.60 -3.85
N SER A 79 15.66 -14.71 -2.85
CA SER A 79 16.65 -14.80 -1.77
C SER A 79 16.52 -16.12 -1.01
N ILE A 80 15.29 -16.52 -0.69
CA ILE A 80 14.96 -17.78 -0.02
C ILE A 80 15.47 -18.98 -0.82
N LEU A 81 15.15 -19.05 -2.11
CA LEU A 81 15.64 -20.13 -2.97
C LEU A 81 17.17 -20.18 -2.98
N SER A 82 17.81 -19.01 -3.10
CA SER A 82 19.27 -18.90 -3.12
C SER A 82 19.87 -19.40 -1.80
N THR A 83 19.31 -19.00 -0.65
CA THR A 83 19.76 -19.45 0.67
C THR A 83 19.57 -20.95 0.86
N VAL A 84 18.45 -21.52 0.41
CA VAL A 84 18.22 -22.97 0.47
C VAL A 84 19.26 -23.72 -0.38
N VAL A 85 19.53 -23.27 -1.60
CA VAL A 85 20.56 -23.86 -2.47
C VAL A 85 21.94 -23.79 -1.81
N VAL A 86 22.34 -22.63 -1.30
CA VAL A 86 23.62 -22.45 -0.60
C VAL A 86 23.70 -23.32 0.67
N SER A 87 22.60 -23.42 1.42
CA SER A 87 22.57 -24.22 2.65
C SER A 87 22.68 -25.72 2.36
N LEU A 88 22.08 -26.20 1.26
CA LEU A 88 22.21 -27.59 0.82
C LEU A 88 23.62 -27.91 0.33
N THR A 89 24.30 -26.98 -0.35
CA THR A 89 25.68 -27.20 -0.81
C THR A 89 26.72 -27.18 0.31
N HIS A 90 26.43 -26.49 1.42
CA HIS A 90 27.32 -26.37 2.58
C HIS A 90 27.00 -27.35 3.74
N ALA A 91 26.02 -28.26 3.55
CA ALA A 91 25.49 -29.13 4.60
C ALA A 91 26.47 -30.17 5.19
N GLY A 92 27.74 -30.18 4.78
CA GLY A 92 28.77 -31.14 5.20
C GLY A 92 29.84 -30.63 6.17
N ARG A 93 29.74 -29.40 6.71
CA ARG A 93 30.66 -28.89 7.74
C ARG A 93 29.99 -28.97 9.11
N GLU A 94 30.30 -30.02 9.87
CA GLU A 94 29.82 -30.21 11.24
C GLU A 94 30.71 -29.43 12.23
N GLY A 95 30.08 -28.53 12.99
CA GLY A 95 30.68 -27.76 14.07
C GLY A 95 29.79 -26.55 14.41
N ASP A 96 29.24 -26.53 15.62
CA ASP A 96 28.35 -25.50 16.19
C ASP A 96 26.86 -25.48 15.81
N PHE A 97 26.20 -26.62 16.03
CA PHE A 97 24.73 -26.70 16.10
C PHE A 97 24.12 -25.80 17.19
N TRP A 98 24.75 -25.73 18.37
CA TRP A 98 24.19 -25.04 19.54
C TRP A 98 24.27 -23.51 19.45
N ASP A 99 25.37 -22.96 18.91
CA ASP A 99 25.51 -21.51 18.74
C ASP A 99 24.64 -20.97 17.59
N GLN A 100 24.49 -21.72 16.50
CA GLN A 100 23.54 -21.37 15.45
C GLN A 100 22.09 -21.46 15.95
N ALA A 101 21.72 -22.54 16.64
CA ALA A 101 20.36 -22.71 17.15
C ALA A 101 19.95 -21.60 18.13
N GLY A 102 20.87 -21.12 18.99
CA GLY A 102 20.62 -20.01 19.91
C GLY A 102 20.29 -18.71 19.19
N TRP A 103 21.10 -18.32 18.20
CA TRP A 103 20.85 -17.12 17.39
C TRP A 103 19.52 -17.21 16.62
N HIS A 104 19.22 -18.37 16.05
CA HIS A 104 17.99 -18.61 15.31
C HIS A 104 16.73 -18.57 16.18
N LEU A 105 16.79 -19.12 17.39
CA LEU A 105 15.69 -19.04 18.36
C LEU A 105 15.43 -17.58 18.77
N VAL A 106 16.50 -16.80 18.98
CA VAL A 106 16.38 -15.36 19.28
C VAL A 106 15.71 -14.61 18.14
N VAL A 107 16.10 -14.86 16.89
CA VAL A 107 15.47 -14.24 15.72
C VAL A 107 13.99 -14.65 15.60
N LEU A 108 13.66 -15.93 15.81
CA LEU A 108 12.28 -16.43 15.76
C LEU A 108 11.39 -15.79 16.85
N VAL A 109 11.90 -15.72 18.09
CA VAL A 109 11.20 -15.09 19.22
C VAL A 109 11.06 -13.59 18.99
N LEU A 110 12.09 -12.93 18.46
CA LEU A 110 12.06 -11.51 18.12
C LEU A 110 10.99 -11.23 17.07
N ILE A 111 10.94 -12.03 16.00
CA ILE A 111 9.90 -11.97 14.98
C ILE A 111 8.53 -12.15 15.65
N TRP A 112 8.33 -13.21 16.41
CA TRP A 112 7.03 -13.52 17.05
C TRP A 112 6.54 -12.40 17.98
N VAL A 113 7.43 -11.83 18.79
CA VAL A 113 7.14 -10.69 19.68
C VAL A 113 6.80 -9.43 18.88
N LEU A 114 7.49 -9.18 17.77
CA LEU A 114 7.20 -8.05 16.87
C LEU A 114 5.85 -8.21 16.14
N ALA A 115 5.40 -9.42 15.80
CA ALA A 115 4.07 -9.64 15.22
C ALA A 115 2.94 -9.39 16.21
N LEU A 116 3.14 -9.81 17.45
CA LEU A 116 2.04 -9.94 18.42
C LEU A 116 1.84 -8.70 19.28
N ASN A 117 2.76 -7.74 19.27
CA ASN A 117 2.69 -6.58 20.15
C ASN A 117 1.88 -5.44 19.49
N PRO A 118 0.74 -5.00 20.08
CA PRO A 118 -0.07 -3.89 19.56
C PRO A 118 0.71 -2.55 19.48
N ARG A 119 1.81 -2.42 20.22
CA ARG A 119 2.71 -1.27 20.12
C ARG A 119 3.64 -1.34 18.91
N ALA A 120 4.01 -2.55 18.48
CA ALA A 120 4.77 -2.76 17.25
C ALA A 120 3.92 -2.34 16.05
N ASP A 121 2.60 -2.59 16.06
CA ASP A 121 1.68 -2.07 15.03
C ASP A 121 1.78 -0.54 14.86
N ARG A 122 1.93 0.21 15.96
CA ARG A 122 2.10 1.67 15.93
C ARG A 122 3.49 2.09 15.45
N LEU A 123 4.52 1.33 15.82
CA LEU A 123 5.89 1.58 15.37
C LEU A 123 6.05 1.25 13.88
N ILE A 124 5.40 0.19 13.43
CA ILE A 124 5.28 -0.25 12.05
C ILE A 124 4.50 0.80 11.26
N TYR A 125 3.42 1.38 11.79
CA TYR A 125 2.73 2.51 11.15
C TYR A 125 3.68 3.70 10.93
N ASN A 126 4.49 4.07 11.92
CA ASN A 126 5.46 5.17 11.79
C ASN A 126 6.63 4.81 10.86
N ALA A 127 7.12 3.58 10.90
CA ALA A 127 8.22 3.11 10.07
C ALA A 127 7.80 2.91 8.61
N ILE A 128 6.62 2.30 8.38
CA ILE A 128 5.98 2.18 7.07
C ILE A 128 5.64 3.58 6.57
N GLY A 129 5.07 4.48 7.39
CA GLY A 129 4.80 5.89 7.03
C GLY A 129 6.05 6.69 6.65
N ALA A 130 7.16 6.49 7.37
CA ALA A 130 8.45 7.11 7.05
C ALA A 130 9.10 6.51 5.79
N LEU A 131 8.94 5.20 5.56
CA LEU A 131 9.40 4.52 4.36
C LEU A 131 8.55 4.90 3.13
N LEU A 132 7.22 4.93 3.28
CA LEU A 132 6.20 5.44 2.35
C LEU A 132 6.51 6.84 1.85
N ARG A 133 6.84 7.74 2.79
CA ARG A 133 7.22 9.12 2.47
C ARG A 133 8.54 9.21 1.71
N ARG A 134 9.45 8.25 1.90
CA ARG A 134 10.73 8.18 1.15
C ARG A 134 10.60 7.48 -0.20
N THR A 135 9.62 6.60 -0.37
CA THR A 135 9.33 5.87 -1.61
C THR A 135 8.07 6.36 -2.30
N ALA A 136 7.76 7.66 -2.19
CA ALA A 136 6.66 8.36 -2.87
C ALA A 136 6.83 8.40 -4.41
N PHE A 137 7.07 7.24 -5.01
CA PHE A 137 7.26 6.99 -6.42
C PHE A 137 5.93 6.72 -7.16
N PHE A 138 4.80 6.63 -6.44
CA PHE A 138 3.47 6.39 -7.03
C PHE A 138 2.36 7.19 -6.34
N GLU A 139 2.69 8.43 -5.99
CA GLU A 139 1.65 9.45 -5.87
C GLU A 139 1.66 10.20 -7.20
N GLU A 140 0.97 9.65 -8.20
CA GLU A 140 0.49 10.50 -9.30
C GLU A 140 -0.49 11.49 -8.66
N ARG A 141 0.07 12.59 -8.14
CA ARG A 141 -0.64 13.81 -7.74
C ARG A 141 -1.07 14.56 -9.01
N GLY A 142 -1.61 13.81 -9.96
CA GLY A 142 -2.00 14.27 -11.27
C GLY A 142 -3.50 14.07 -11.47
N PRO A 143 -4.10 14.86 -12.36
CA PRO A 143 -5.53 14.87 -12.59
C PRO A 143 -5.93 13.55 -13.27
N HIS A 144 -6.74 12.76 -12.58
CA HIS A 144 -7.21 11.47 -13.09
C HIS A 144 -8.41 11.66 -14.02
N VAL A 145 -8.29 11.28 -15.28
CA VAL A 145 -9.41 11.31 -16.24
C VAL A 145 -10.47 10.28 -15.82
N LEU A 146 -11.67 10.76 -15.49
CA LEU A 146 -12.83 9.90 -15.21
C LEU A 146 -13.63 9.63 -16.49
N LEU A 147 -13.75 10.61 -17.39
CA LEU A 147 -14.50 10.50 -18.63
C LEU A 147 -13.95 11.48 -19.68
N GLN A 148 -13.67 11.02 -20.89
CA GLN A 148 -13.39 11.89 -22.04
C GLN A 148 -14.61 11.97 -22.94
N LEU A 149 -15.01 13.19 -23.30
CA LEU A 149 -16.11 13.44 -24.21
C LEU A 149 -15.58 13.75 -25.63
N PRO A 150 -16.30 13.35 -26.69
CA PRO A 150 -15.99 13.79 -28.05
C PRO A 150 -16.04 15.32 -28.13
N GLY A 151 -14.93 15.96 -28.50
CA GLY A 151 -14.82 17.42 -28.59
C GLY A 151 -13.74 18.07 -27.71
N GLY A 152 -12.88 17.29 -27.04
CA GLY A 152 -11.73 17.81 -26.27
C GLY A 152 -12.11 18.39 -24.90
N THR A 153 -13.18 17.84 -24.31
CA THR A 153 -13.61 18.13 -22.95
C THR A 153 -13.71 16.83 -22.18
N GLY A 154 -13.52 16.90 -20.87
CA GLY A 154 -13.46 15.72 -20.03
C GLY A 154 -13.80 16.02 -18.59
N VAL A 155 -14.05 14.95 -17.85
CA VAL A 155 -14.23 14.94 -16.40
C VAL A 155 -12.94 14.43 -15.78
N TYR A 156 -12.36 15.22 -14.88
CA TYR A 156 -11.12 14.90 -14.18
C TYR A 156 -11.34 14.94 -12.67
N SER A 157 -10.64 14.07 -11.95
CA SER A 157 -10.52 14.10 -10.51
C SER A 157 -9.16 14.70 -10.12
N VAL A 158 -9.19 15.73 -9.27
CA VAL A 158 -7.99 16.43 -8.77
C VAL A 158 -7.99 16.39 -7.25
N THR A 159 -6.91 15.87 -6.67
CA THR A 159 -6.75 15.82 -5.20
C THR A 159 -6.09 17.10 -4.69
N ALA A 160 -6.64 17.68 -3.64
CA ALA A 160 -6.09 18.87 -3.00
C ALA A 160 -4.78 18.55 -2.25
N PRO A 161 -3.73 19.38 -2.36
CA PRO A 161 -2.45 19.19 -1.71
C PRO A 161 -2.53 19.36 -0.19
N GLU A 162 -1.50 18.88 0.51
CA GLU A 162 -1.32 19.05 1.95
C GLU A 162 -1.25 20.56 2.28
N GLY A 163 -2.17 21.05 3.14
CA GLY A 163 -2.27 22.47 3.51
C GLY A 163 -3.28 23.30 2.72
N ALA A 164 -4.09 22.69 1.85
CA ALA A 164 -5.19 23.39 1.19
C ALA A 164 -6.21 23.91 2.22
N ALA A 165 -6.47 25.22 2.18
CA ALA A 165 -7.51 25.91 2.94
C ALA A 165 -8.30 26.89 2.04
N ASP A 166 -8.24 26.66 0.73
CA ASP A 166 -8.82 27.53 -0.29
C ASP A 166 -10.28 27.16 -0.55
N THR A 167 -11.02 28.06 -1.20
CA THR A 167 -12.38 27.73 -1.63
C THR A 167 -12.37 27.01 -2.98
N VAL A 168 -13.47 26.29 -3.29
CA VAL A 168 -13.66 25.68 -4.61
C VAL A 168 -13.54 26.72 -5.72
N GLY A 169 -14.02 27.96 -5.50
CA GLY A 169 -13.92 29.04 -6.48
C GLY A 169 -12.48 29.45 -6.80
N ASP A 170 -11.58 29.41 -5.82
CA ASP A 170 -10.16 29.77 -6.02
C ASP A 170 -9.40 28.69 -6.80
N ARG A 171 -9.90 27.45 -6.76
CA ARG A 171 -9.22 26.26 -7.26
C ARG A 171 -9.74 25.79 -8.62
N VAL A 172 -10.92 26.25 -9.02
CA VAL A 172 -11.55 25.92 -10.30
C VAL A 172 -11.15 26.98 -11.34
N PRO A 173 -10.41 26.63 -12.40
CA PRO A 173 -10.06 27.57 -13.47
C PRO A 173 -11.30 28.12 -14.20
N GLU A 174 -11.17 29.30 -14.81
CA GLU A 174 -12.23 29.84 -15.66
C GLU A 174 -12.56 28.89 -16.82
N GLY A 175 -13.86 28.66 -17.04
CA GLY A 175 -14.35 27.71 -18.06
C GLY A 175 -14.34 26.24 -17.64
N VAL A 176 -14.03 25.96 -16.37
CA VAL A 176 -14.17 24.64 -15.73
C VAL A 176 -15.33 24.68 -14.74
N GLN A 177 -16.09 23.60 -14.66
CA GLN A 177 -17.20 23.43 -13.73
C GLN A 177 -16.88 22.36 -12.69
N ALA A 178 -17.00 22.69 -11.41
CA ALA A 178 -16.97 21.68 -10.34
C ALA A 178 -18.28 20.88 -10.35
N LEU A 179 -18.17 19.58 -10.56
CA LEU A 179 -19.30 18.64 -10.52
C LEU A 179 -19.54 18.11 -9.11
N GLY A 180 -18.48 17.91 -8.33
CA GLY A 180 -18.59 17.37 -6.98
C GLY A 180 -17.31 17.53 -6.16
N LEU A 181 -17.47 17.45 -4.85
CA LEU A 181 -16.38 17.44 -3.87
C LEU A 181 -16.53 16.19 -3.00
N ARG A 182 -15.54 15.31 -3.03
CA ARG A 182 -15.46 14.13 -2.15
C ARG A 182 -14.47 14.41 -1.04
N ARG A 183 -14.95 14.39 0.21
CA ARG A 183 -14.11 14.58 1.40
C ARG A 183 -13.47 13.27 1.85
N GLN A 184 -12.40 13.37 2.63
CA GLN A 184 -11.72 12.20 3.21
C GLN A 184 -12.61 11.35 4.13
N ASP A 185 -13.61 11.95 4.77
CA ASP A 185 -14.57 11.24 5.63
C ASP A 185 -15.61 10.43 4.83
N GLY A 186 -15.54 10.48 3.49
CA GLY A 186 -16.45 9.79 2.58
C GLY A 186 -17.72 10.58 2.27
N THR A 187 -17.89 11.78 2.83
CA THR A 187 -19.00 12.66 2.47
C THR A 187 -18.81 13.22 1.06
N TYR A 188 -19.92 13.35 0.34
CA TYR A 188 -19.95 13.85 -1.02
C TYR A 188 -20.86 15.06 -1.10
N VAL A 189 -20.32 16.16 -1.64
CA VAL A 189 -21.07 17.39 -1.89
C VAL A 189 -21.33 17.50 -3.39
N ASP A 190 -22.60 17.37 -3.76
CA ASP A 190 -23.08 17.60 -5.12
C ASP A 190 -22.96 19.08 -5.48
N ARG A 191 -22.31 19.38 -6.62
CA ARG A 191 -22.16 20.75 -7.17
C ARG A 191 -21.74 21.78 -6.10
N PRO A 192 -20.52 21.65 -5.55
CA PRO A 192 -20.05 22.55 -4.50
C PRO A 192 -20.07 24.00 -5.00
N GLY A 193 -20.63 24.90 -4.19
CA GLY A 193 -20.62 26.32 -4.47
C GLY A 193 -19.21 26.89 -4.38
N GLY A 194 -18.95 28.03 -5.04
CA GLY A 194 -17.61 28.64 -5.05
C GLY A 194 -17.07 29.05 -3.68
N LYS A 195 -17.91 29.13 -2.63
CA LYS A 195 -17.51 29.44 -1.25
C LYS A 195 -17.23 28.19 -0.40
N GLU A 196 -17.45 27.00 -0.95
CA GLU A 196 -17.22 25.75 -0.22
C GLU A 196 -15.72 25.58 0.02
N THR A 197 -15.34 25.30 1.26
CA THR A 197 -13.93 25.16 1.65
C THR A 197 -13.41 23.78 1.25
N VAL A 198 -12.25 23.75 0.60
CA VAL A 198 -11.54 22.53 0.25
C VAL A 198 -10.48 22.27 1.32
N SER A 199 -10.56 21.11 1.95
CA SER A 199 -9.56 20.68 2.94
C SER A 199 -8.44 19.88 2.26
N ALA A 200 -7.31 19.76 2.94
CA ALA A 200 -6.20 18.93 2.47
C ALA A 200 -6.68 17.51 2.11
N PHE A 201 -6.24 17.01 0.96
CA PHE A 201 -6.60 15.70 0.38
C PHE A 201 -8.08 15.47 0.05
N ASP A 202 -8.91 16.52 0.05
CA ASP A 202 -10.23 16.43 -0.58
C ASP A 202 -10.07 16.28 -2.10
N GLU A 203 -11.02 15.62 -2.73
CA GLU A 203 -11.01 15.33 -4.16
C GLU A 203 -12.10 16.13 -4.87
N LEU A 204 -11.69 17.01 -5.79
CA LEU A 204 -12.60 17.74 -6.66
C LEU A 204 -12.80 16.99 -7.97
N ILE A 205 -14.06 16.85 -8.37
CA ILE A 205 -14.45 16.36 -9.68
C ILE A 205 -14.77 17.57 -10.56
N LEU A 206 -14.00 17.76 -11.62
CA LEU A 206 -14.04 18.92 -12.50
C LEU A 206 -14.45 18.50 -13.92
N TYR A 207 -15.24 19.33 -14.59
CA TYR A 207 -15.61 19.19 -16.00
C TYR A 207 -15.14 20.40 -16.80
N GLY A 208 -14.51 20.18 -17.95
CA GLY A 208 -14.01 21.28 -18.76
C GLY A 208 -13.07 20.81 -19.89
N PRO A 209 -12.36 21.75 -20.53
CA PRO A 209 -11.47 21.44 -21.65
C PRO A 209 -10.23 20.64 -21.22
N ASP A 210 -9.90 19.57 -21.95
CA ASP A 210 -8.78 18.66 -21.64
C ASP A 210 -7.44 19.41 -21.55
N ARG A 211 -7.25 20.41 -22.42
CA ARG A 211 -6.05 21.26 -22.46
C ARG A 211 -5.77 22.04 -21.17
N VAL A 212 -6.82 22.27 -20.36
CA VAL A 212 -6.76 22.95 -19.08
C VAL A 212 -6.64 21.92 -17.96
N LEU A 213 -7.50 20.91 -17.97
CA LEU A 213 -7.61 19.94 -16.88
C LEU A 213 -6.44 18.94 -16.81
N SER A 214 -5.81 18.61 -17.94
CA SER A 214 -4.61 17.75 -17.97
C SER A 214 -3.36 18.36 -17.33
N LYS A 215 -3.39 19.66 -16.99
CA LYS A 215 -2.26 20.41 -16.44
C LYS A 215 -2.43 20.79 -14.96
N LEU A 216 -3.60 20.50 -14.39
CA LEU A 216 -3.85 20.65 -12.95
C LEU A 216 -3.10 19.57 -12.16
#